data_AF-A0A5D3YA60-F1
#
_entry.id   AF-A0A5D3YA60-F1
#
_cell.length_a   1.000
_cell.length_b   1.000
_cell.length_c   1.000
_cell.angle_alpha   90.00
_cell.angle_beta   90.00
_cell.angle_gamma   90.00
#
_symmetry.space_group_name_H-M   'P 1'
#
loop_
_entity.id
_entity.type
_entity.pdbx_description
1 polymer ?
#
loop_
_entity_poly.entity_id
_entity_poly.type
_entity_poly.pdbx_seq_one_letter_code
_entity_poly.pdbx_strand_id
1 'polypeptide(L)'
;MNGRVSAWLDSLGLGIYGESFEHNAITWDVLHELNEGDLEALGVLLGHRKKILRAIAQLSQSAEVVSPESKRQWRPSGRASITSRTRSSRTSPVDSDVL
;
A
#
# COMPACT_ATOMS: atom_id res chain seq x y z
N MET A 1 -13.12 -24.18 3.14
CA MET A 1 -12.93 -24.03 4.61
C MET A 1 -12.90 -22.55 4.91
N ASN A 2 -14.01 -22.00 5.42
CA ASN A 2 -14.18 -20.55 5.64
C ASN A 2 -13.76 -20.10 7.05
N GLY A 3 -13.02 -20.95 7.78
CA GLY A 3 -12.61 -20.70 9.17
C GLY A 3 -11.83 -19.40 9.40
N ARG A 4 -11.14 -18.87 8.38
CA ARG A 4 -10.50 -17.54 8.46
C ARG A 4 -11.52 -16.40 8.53
N VAL A 5 -12.62 -16.51 7.77
CA VAL A 5 -13.70 -15.52 7.77
C VAL A 5 -14.47 -15.59 9.09
N SER A 6 -14.78 -16.80 9.57
CA SER A 6 -15.44 -16.99 10.85
C SER A 6 -14.62 -16.42 12.02
N ALA A 7 -13.31 -16.70 12.08
CA ALA A 7 -12.43 -16.14 13.10
C ALA A 7 -12.33 -14.60 13.02
N TRP A 8 -12.37 -14.03 11.81
CA TRP A 8 -12.42 -12.58 11.62
C TRP A 8 -13.74 -12.00 12.13
N LEU A 9 -14.88 -12.63 11.81
CA LEU A 9 -16.19 -12.22 12.33
C LEU A 9 -16.23 -12.32 13.87
N ASP A 10 -15.66 -13.37 14.47
CA ASP A 10 -15.53 -13.52 15.92
C ASP A 10 -14.75 -12.35 16.56
N SER A 11 -13.66 -11.91 15.92
CA SER A 11 -12.86 -10.77 16.38
C SER A 11 -13.65 -9.45 16.40
N LEU A 12 -14.69 -9.35 15.56
CA LEU A 12 -15.62 -8.22 15.52
C LEU A 12 -16.79 -8.39 16.50
N GLY A 13 -16.89 -9.52 17.21
CA GLY A 13 -18.06 -9.89 18.01
C GLY A 13 -19.28 -10.23 17.14
N LEU A 14 -19.05 -10.64 15.89
CA LEU A 14 -20.06 -10.94 14.87
C LEU A 14 -20.03 -12.42 14.44
N GLY A 15 -19.45 -13.28 15.27
CA GLY A 15 -19.33 -14.73 15.04
C GLY A 15 -20.63 -15.44 14.68
N ILE A 16 -21.77 -14.89 15.13
CA ILE A 16 -23.11 -15.37 14.83
C ILE A 16 -23.41 -15.48 13.32
N TYR A 17 -22.68 -14.75 12.48
CA TYR A 17 -22.85 -14.80 11.02
C TYR A 17 -21.89 -15.77 10.34
N GLY A 18 -20.97 -16.41 11.08
CA GLY A 18 -19.97 -17.32 10.52
C GLY A 18 -20.59 -18.45 9.71
N GLU A 19 -21.67 -19.06 10.20
CA GLU A 19 -22.41 -20.10 9.49
C GLU A 19 -23.05 -19.57 8.20
N SER A 20 -23.71 -18.40 8.24
CA SER A 20 -24.29 -17.79 7.04
C SER A 20 -23.23 -17.48 5.98
N PHE A 21 -22.07 -16.96 6.39
CA PHE A 21 -20.96 -16.68 5.49
C PHE A 21 -20.39 -17.99 4.92
N GLU A 22 -20.29 -19.05 5.73
CA GLU A 22 -19.81 -20.34 5.26
C GLU A 22 -20.77 -20.99 4.27
N HIS A 23 -22.07 -21.01 4.58
CA HIS A 23 -23.13 -21.56 3.73
C HIS A 23 -23.18 -20.87 2.37
N ASN A 24 -22.97 -19.55 2.33
CA ASN A 24 -22.95 -18.77 1.10
C ASN A 24 -21.57 -18.72 0.42
N ALA A 25 -20.64 -19.60 0.83
CA ALA A 25 -19.30 -19.70 0.28
C ALA A 25 -18.52 -18.36 0.27
N ILE A 26 -18.74 -17.51 1.27
CA ILE A 26 -18.03 -16.24 1.41
C ILE A 26 -16.61 -16.55 1.92
N THR A 27 -15.66 -16.48 1.00
CA THR A 27 -14.23 -16.63 1.26
C THR A 27 -13.56 -15.27 1.49
N TRP A 28 -12.27 -15.26 1.85
CA TRP A 28 -11.50 -14.03 2.04
C TRP A 28 -11.48 -13.15 0.78
N ASP A 29 -11.41 -13.75 -0.41
CA ASP A 29 -11.38 -13.03 -1.68
C ASP A 29 -12.72 -12.32 -1.95
N VAL A 30 -13.84 -13.01 -1.74
CA VAL A 30 -15.18 -12.46 -1.92
C VAL A 30 -15.54 -11.45 -0.83
N LEU A 31 -14.97 -11.59 0.37
CA LEU A 31 -15.22 -10.69 1.49
C LEU A 31 -14.94 -9.22 1.14
N HIS A 32 -13.91 -8.95 0.34
CA HIS A 32 -13.56 -7.60 -0.10
C HIS A 32 -14.50 -7.01 -1.15
N GLU A 33 -15.29 -7.86 -1.82
CA GLU A 33 -16.25 -7.46 -2.85
C GLU A 33 -17.65 -7.20 -2.30
N LEU A 34 -17.92 -7.61 -1.04
CA LEU A 34 -19.23 -7.46 -0.42
C LEU A 34 -19.66 -5.99 -0.28
N ASN A 35 -20.88 -5.72 -0.72
CA ASN A 35 -21.56 -4.44 -0.52
C ASN A 35 -22.67 -4.54 0.54
N GLU A 36 -23.33 -3.41 0.83
CA GLU A 36 -24.40 -3.34 1.83
C GLU A 36 -25.63 -4.20 1.50
N GLY A 37 -25.93 -4.37 0.20
CA GLY A 37 -27.02 -5.21 -0.29
C GLY A 37 -26.73 -6.70 -0.17
N ASP A 38 -25.49 -7.12 -0.44
CA ASP A 38 -25.09 -8.52 -0.26
C ASP A 38 -25.20 -8.93 1.21
N LEU A 39 -24.74 -8.07 2.11
CA LEU A 39 -24.88 -8.32 3.56
C LEU A 39 -26.35 -8.33 4.00
N GLU A 40 -27.22 -7.55 3.35
CA GLU A 40 -28.67 -7.62 3.59
C GLU A 40 -29.26 -8.95 3.16
N ALA A 41 -28.87 -9.44 1.99
CA ALA A 41 -29.30 -10.74 1.46
C ALA A 41 -28.83 -11.91 2.34
N LEU A 42 -27.69 -11.77 3.02
CA LEU A 42 -27.18 -12.71 4.03
C LEU A 42 -27.91 -12.62 5.39
N GLY A 43 -28.88 -11.71 5.54
CA GLY A 43 -29.66 -11.52 6.77
C GLY A 43 -28.93 -10.72 7.85
N VAL A 44 -27.90 -9.94 7.50
CA VAL A 44 -27.14 -9.15 8.47
C VAL A 44 -27.90 -7.88 8.85
N LEU A 45 -28.07 -7.65 10.16
CA LEU A 45 -28.72 -6.45 10.68
C LEU A 45 -27.96 -5.17 10.31
N LEU A 46 -28.68 -4.06 10.05
CA LEU A 46 -28.12 -2.79 9.56
C LEU A 46 -26.89 -2.30 10.36
N GLY A 47 -26.94 -2.32 11.69
CA GLY A 47 -25.81 -1.90 12.52
C GLY A 47 -24.58 -2.81 12.35
N HIS A 48 -24.79 -4.13 12.21
CA HIS A 48 -23.71 -5.08 11.96
C HIS A 48 -23.16 -4.92 10.55
N ARG A 49 -24.00 -4.64 9.54
CA ARG A 49 -23.56 -4.34 8.17
C ARG A 49 -22.57 -3.18 8.12
N LYS A 50 -22.91 -2.05 8.78
CA LYS A 50 -22.00 -0.90 8.86
C LYS A 50 -20.68 -1.25 9.54
N LYS A 51 -20.69 -2.11 10.57
CA LYS A 51 -19.48 -2.58 11.26
C LYS A 51 -18.59 -3.44 10.35
N ILE A 52 -19.19 -4.40 9.64
CA ILE A 52 -18.49 -5.28 8.69
C ILE A 52 -17.85 -4.48 7.57
N LEU A 53 -18.61 -3.57 6.92
CA LEU A 53 -18.09 -2.73 5.84
C LEU A 53 -16.92 -1.83 6.30
N ARG A 54 -17.02 -1.27 7.50
CA ARG A 54 -15.91 -0.49 8.08
C ARG A 54 -14.66 -1.35 8.30
N ALA A 55 -14.83 -2.58 8.77
CA ALA A 55 -13.71 -3.51 8.98
C ALA A 55 -13.09 -3.96 7.64
N ILE A 56 -13.90 -4.23 6.61
CA ILE A 56 -13.42 -4.53 5.25
C ILE A 56 -12.57 -3.36 4.71
N ALA A 57 -13.05 -2.12 4.86
CA ALA A 57 -12.30 -0.94 4.43
C ALA A 57 -10.93 -0.79 5.14
N GLN A 58 -10.80 -1.28 6.37
CA GLN A 58 -9.52 -1.29 7.10
C GLN A 58 -8.58 -2.40 6.60
N LEU A 59 -9.10 -3.55 6.20
CA LEU A 59 -8.31 -4.63 5.60
C LEU A 59 -7.65 -4.16 4.29
N SER A 60 -8.39 -3.43 3.45
CA SER A 60 -7.86 -2.90 2.18
C SER A 60 -6.78 -1.84 2.41
N GLN A 61 -6.89 -1.02 3.46
CA GLN A 61 -5.88 -0.01 3.79
C GLN A 61 -4.56 -0.65 4.24
N SER A 62 -4.59 -1.74 5.01
CA SER A 62 -3.37 -2.45 5.42
C SER A 62 -2.59 -3.09 4.26
N ALA A 63 -3.25 -3.37 3.12
CA ALA A 63 -2.58 -3.86 1.92
C ALA A 63 -1.87 -2.74 1.12
N GLU A 64 -2.28 -1.48 1.28
CA GLU A 64 -1.73 -0.34 0.54
C GLU A 64 -0.58 0.37 1.28
N VAL A 65 -0.42 0.15 2.59
CA VAL A 65 0.68 0.78 3.37
C VAL A 65 2.07 0.19 3.08
N VAL A 66 2.19 -0.79 2.18
CA VAL A 66 3.50 -1.20 1.64
C VAL A 66 3.98 -0.20 0.59
N SER A 67 4.55 0.90 1.10
CA SER A 67 5.50 1.82 0.49
C SER A 67 4.98 2.84 -0.55
N PRO A 68 4.81 4.13 -0.14
CA PRO A 68 4.74 5.25 -1.10
C PRO A 68 6.08 5.56 -1.80
N GLU A 69 7.14 4.75 -1.65
CA GLU A 69 8.48 5.10 -2.17
C GLU A 69 8.77 4.61 -3.60
N SER A 70 7.95 3.73 -4.17
CA SER A 70 8.23 3.20 -5.52
C SER A 70 7.81 4.12 -6.69
N LYS A 71 7.26 5.31 -6.42
CA LYS A 71 6.92 6.31 -7.46
C LYS A 71 7.92 7.45 -7.64
N ARG A 72 9.03 7.48 -6.90
CA ARG A 72 10.06 8.54 -7.00
C ARG A 72 11.36 8.15 -7.66
N GLN A 73 11.51 6.90 -8.09
CA GLN A 73 12.77 6.43 -8.70
C GLN A 73 12.63 6.07 -10.18
N TRP A 74 12.02 6.96 -10.96
CA TRP A 74 12.47 7.14 -12.35
C TRP A 74 13.63 8.13 -12.34
N ARG A 75 14.85 7.61 -12.25
CA ARG A 75 16.06 8.32 -12.67
C ARG A 75 16.41 7.78 -14.06
N PRO A 76 16.26 8.54 -15.15
CA PRO A 76 16.92 8.14 -16.39
C PRO A 76 18.42 8.19 -16.10
N SER A 77 19.07 7.02 -16.16
CA SER A 77 20.52 6.89 -16.05
C SER A 77 21.15 7.45 -17.32
N GLY A 78 21.25 8.78 -17.38
CA GLY A 78 21.96 9.52 -18.41
C GLY A 78 23.41 9.71 -17.99
N ARG A 79 24.18 8.61 -18.04
CA ARG A 79 25.64 8.63 -17.93
C ARG A 79 26.20 9.27 -19.21
N ALA A 80 26.65 10.51 -19.12
CA ALA A 80 27.54 11.11 -20.10
C ALA A 80 28.62 11.92 -19.36
N SER A 81 29.57 11.20 -18.77
CA SER A 81 30.89 11.75 -18.46
C SER A 81 31.68 11.76 -19.76
N ILE A 82 31.83 12.92 -20.39
CA ILE A 82 32.98 13.29 -21.23
C ILE A 82 32.80 14.74 -21.70
N THR A 83 33.81 15.57 -21.43
CA THR A 83 34.23 16.86 -22.04
C THR A 83 34.80 17.67 -20.87
N SER A 84 36.06 18.10 -20.80
CA SER A 84 37.11 18.27 -21.80
C SER A 84 38.46 18.30 -21.08
N ARG A 85 39.41 17.55 -21.60
CA ARG A 85 40.84 17.77 -21.39
C ARG A 85 41.26 18.85 -22.38
N THR A 86 41.84 19.96 -21.92
CA THR A 86 43.03 20.62 -22.51
C THR A 86 43.42 21.89 -21.73
N ARG A 87 44.53 21.77 -20.98
CA ARG A 87 45.71 22.66 -20.99
C ARG A 87 45.48 24.14 -21.30
N SER A 88 45.78 25.01 -20.34
CA SER A 88 46.83 26.04 -20.50
C SER A 88 47.02 26.89 -19.24
N SER A 89 48.30 26.98 -18.88
CA SER A 89 48.93 28.19 -18.32
C SER A 89 48.64 28.57 -16.87
N ARG A 90 49.35 27.87 -15.98
CA ARG A 90 50.10 28.45 -14.86
C ARG A 90 50.67 29.82 -15.23
N THR A 91 50.33 30.87 -14.50
CA THR A 91 51.24 31.79 -13.79
C THR A 91 50.45 32.97 -13.21
N SER A 92 50.41 33.06 -11.88
CA SER A 92 50.09 34.28 -11.13
C SER A 92 51.36 34.73 -10.38
N PRO A 93 51.43 36.01 -9.98
CA PRO A 93 52.65 36.83 -9.98
C PRO A 93 53.37 36.85 -8.63
N VAL A 94 54.65 37.24 -8.63
CA VAL A 94 55.31 37.93 -7.49
C VAL A 94 56.58 38.62 -7.97
N ASP A 95 56.62 39.95 -7.80
CA ASP A 95 57.82 40.77 -7.71
C ASP A 95 58.86 40.16 -6.75
N SER A 96 60.13 40.24 -7.13
CA SER A 96 61.25 40.34 -6.18
C SER A 96 62.45 40.96 -6.88
N ASP A 97 62.60 42.25 -6.59
CA ASP A 97 63.83 43.04 -6.50
C ASP A 97 64.99 42.28 -5.80
N VAL A 98 66.20 42.89 -5.81
CA VAL A 98 67.52 42.45 -5.25
C VAL A 98 68.44 41.92 -6.36
N LEU A 99 69.53 42.56 -6.79
CA LEU A 99 70.38 43.66 -6.31
C LEU A 99 71.10 44.30 -7.52
#